data_AF-A0A924IZ65-F1
#
_entry.id   AF-A0A924IZ65-F1
#
_cell.length_a   1.000
_cell.length_b   1.000
_cell.length_c   1.000
_cell.angle_alpha   90.00
_cell.angle_beta   90.00
_cell.angle_gamma   90.00
#
_symmetry.space_group_name_H-M   'P 1'
#
loop_
_entity.id
_entity.type
_entity.pdbx_description
1 polymer ?
#
loop_
_entity_poly.entity_id
_entity_poly.type
_entity_poly.pdbx_seq_one_letter_code
_entity_poly.pdbx_strand_id
1 'polypeptide(L)'
;MIEQFINAFKEIENPTFSSVHDLKVWQGKAKNIIVRSYGENSIQEKQIKEINFKSYADYSNNLKSCSKKHASELIGGFISDLEKFGMPIKREKKHSEGIQISINQNQTQTINLNIIFDALKEELTRKQIKELEEVINSDNKLENKKTNLINKLKSFGSDILTNVIANILTNPGLLGG
;
A
#
# COMPACT_ATOMS: atom_id res chain seq x y z
N MET A 1 21.60 -6.07 1.60
CA MET A 1 20.40 -6.00 0.72
C MET A 1 20.49 -4.81 -0.23
N ILE A 2 20.76 -3.59 0.25
CA ILE A 2 20.89 -2.42 -0.64
C ILE A 2 22.07 -2.52 -1.62
N GLU A 3 23.23 -3.01 -1.18
CA GLU A 3 24.40 -3.21 -2.04
C GLU A 3 24.13 -4.18 -3.20
N GLN A 4 23.28 -5.18 -2.98
CA GLN A 4 22.89 -6.12 -4.04
C GLN A 4 22.09 -5.41 -5.14
N PHE A 5 21.21 -4.47 -4.76
CA PHE A 5 20.46 -3.67 -5.72
C PHE A 5 21.35 -2.65 -6.43
N ILE A 6 22.26 -1.99 -5.71
CA ILE A 6 23.24 -1.07 -6.31
C ILE A 6 24.10 -1.82 -7.33
N ASN A 7 24.60 -3.02 -7.00
CA ASN A 7 25.39 -3.83 -7.92
C ASN A 7 24.55 -4.25 -9.15
N ALA A 8 23.31 -4.68 -8.94
CA ALA A 8 22.41 -5.01 -10.05
C ALA A 8 22.13 -3.80 -10.96
N PHE A 9 22.02 -2.59 -10.41
CA PHE A 9 21.89 -1.38 -11.20
C PHE A 9 23.18 -1.04 -11.96
N LYS A 10 24.36 -1.19 -11.34
CA LYS A 10 25.67 -0.98 -12.00
C LYS A 10 25.86 -1.89 -13.21
N GLU A 11 25.36 -3.12 -13.16
CA GLU A 11 25.40 -4.04 -14.31
C GLU A 11 24.65 -3.53 -15.55
N ILE A 12 23.65 -2.65 -15.37
CA ILE A 12 22.80 -2.14 -16.46
C ILE A 12 22.97 -0.65 -16.74
N GLU A 13 23.82 0.05 -15.96
CA GLU A 13 24.07 1.49 -16.04
C GLU A 13 24.66 1.93 -17.37
N ASN A 14 25.38 1.05 -18.06
CA ASN A 14 26.03 1.31 -19.34
C ASN A 14 25.34 0.53 -20.48
N PRO A 15 24.16 0.98 -20.95
CA PRO A 15 23.38 0.24 -21.94
C PRO A 15 24.05 0.21 -23.32
N THR A 16 24.12 -0.98 -23.92
CA THR A 16 24.69 -1.19 -25.25
C THR A 16 23.64 -1.30 -26.36
N PHE A 17 22.34 -1.25 -26.05
CA PHE A 17 21.25 -1.51 -26.99
C PHE A 17 21.34 -0.74 -28.32
N SER A 18 21.17 -1.43 -29.44
CA SER A 18 21.35 -0.85 -30.78
C SER A 18 20.06 -0.84 -31.61
N SER A 19 19.07 -1.61 -31.17
CA SER A 19 17.76 -1.81 -31.79
C SER A 19 16.62 -1.62 -30.79
N VAL A 20 15.39 -1.48 -31.30
CA VAL A 20 14.16 -1.45 -30.49
C VAL A 20 14.02 -2.73 -29.64
N HIS A 21 14.41 -3.87 -30.20
CA HIS A 21 14.38 -5.14 -29.48
C HIS A 21 15.37 -5.14 -28.30
N ASP A 22 16.62 -4.71 -28.54
CA ASP A 22 17.65 -4.63 -27.50
C ASP A 22 17.21 -3.68 -26.37
N LEU A 23 16.57 -2.56 -26.72
CA LEU A 23 16.02 -1.61 -25.76
C LEU A 23 14.94 -2.27 -24.91
N LYS A 24 14.02 -3.04 -25.51
CA LYS A 24 12.98 -3.76 -24.77
C LYS A 24 13.56 -4.81 -23.82
N VAL A 25 14.60 -5.52 -24.26
CA VAL A 25 15.34 -6.48 -23.41
C VAL A 25 15.97 -5.77 -22.22
N TRP A 26 16.66 -4.64 -22.45
CA TRP A 26 17.25 -3.84 -21.39
C TRP A 26 16.19 -3.26 -20.44
N GLN A 27 15.07 -2.73 -20.96
CA GLN A 27 13.93 -2.24 -20.16
C GLN A 27 13.34 -3.35 -19.28
N GLY A 28 13.25 -4.59 -19.79
CA GLY A 28 12.81 -5.75 -19.02
C GLY A 28 13.74 -6.06 -17.84
N LYS A 29 15.05 -6.04 -18.07
CA LYS A 29 16.07 -6.22 -17.01
C LYS A 29 15.98 -5.10 -15.96
N ALA A 30 15.92 -3.84 -16.40
CA ALA A 30 15.79 -2.68 -15.53
C ALA A 30 14.50 -2.74 -14.70
N LYS A 31 13.36 -3.05 -15.32
CA LYS A 31 12.08 -3.24 -14.63
C LYS A 31 12.17 -4.30 -13.54
N ASN A 32 12.81 -5.43 -13.79
CA ASN A 32 12.95 -6.51 -12.81
C ASN A 32 13.70 -6.07 -11.54
N ILE A 33 14.73 -5.24 -11.70
CA ILE A 33 15.48 -4.69 -10.56
C ILE A 33 14.61 -3.66 -9.85
N ILE A 34 13.99 -2.74 -10.59
CA ILE A 34 13.14 -1.67 -10.06
C ILE A 34 11.93 -2.20 -9.29
N VAL A 35 11.24 -3.22 -9.78
CA VAL A 35 10.09 -3.81 -9.09
C VAL A 35 10.51 -4.44 -7.77
N ARG A 36 11.70 -5.06 -7.72
CA ARG A 36 12.25 -5.64 -6.49
C ARG A 36 12.72 -4.57 -5.49
N SER A 37 13.25 -3.45 -5.98
CA SER A 37 13.75 -2.39 -5.11
C SER A 37 12.68 -1.36 -4.72
N TYR A 38 11.97 -0.78 -5.69
CA TYR A 38 10.98 0.29 -5.53
C TYR A 38 9.51 -0.17 -5.52
N GLY A 39 9.24 -1.43 -5.90
CA GLY A 39 7.88 -1.96 -6.00
C GLY A 39 7.22 -1.74 -7.36
N GLU A 40 6.11 -2.45 -7.58
CA GLU A 40 5.30 -2.33 -8.80
C GLU A 40 4.68 -0.94 -8.95
N ASN A 41 4.54 -0.47 -10.18
CA ASN A 41 3.96 0.82 -10.54
C ASN A 41 4.67 2.04 -9.95
N SER A 42 5.92 1.88 -9.52
CA SER A 42 6.80 2.95 -9.07
C SER A 42 7.05 3.99 -10.17
N ILE A 43 7.40 5.21 -9.76
CA ILE A 43 7.75 6.29 -10.71
C ILE A 43 8.94 5.87 -11.57
N GLN A 44 9.90 5.17 -10.96
CA GLN A 44 11.09 4.61 -11.60
C GLN A 44 10.71 3.62 -12.72
N GLU A 45 9.70 2.77 -12.50
CA GLU A 45 9.22 1.85 -13.54
C GLU A 45 8.64 2.62 -14.74
N LYS A 46 7.90 3.70 -14.48
CA LYS A 46 7.32 4.55 -15.55
C LYS A 46 8.42 5.26 -16.35
N GLN A 47 9.40 5.85 -15.66
CA GLN A 47 10.54 6.54 -16.28
C GLN A 47 11.31 5.61 -17.23
N ILE A 48 11.57 4.36 -16.83
CA ILE A 48 12.24 3.39 -17.71
C ILE A 48 11.41 3.05 -18.95
N LYS A 49 10.09 2.92 -18.83
CA LYS A 49 9.20 2.61 -19.96
C LYS A 49 9.11 3.74 -20.99
N GLU A 50 9.26 4.98 -20.54
CA GLU A 50 9.21 6.17 -21.40
C GLU A 50 10.46 6.33 -22.28
N ILE A 51 11.54 5.63 -21.95
CA ILE A 51 12.74 5.58 -22.80
C ILE A 51 12.38 4.93 -24.12
N ASN A 52 12.45 5.72 -25.18
CA ASN A 52 12.23 5.28 -26.55
C ASN A 52 13.32 5.83 -27.44
N PHE A 53 13.55 5.18 -28.58
CA PHE A 53 14.21 5.85 -29.69
C PHE A 53 13.24 6.91 -30.18
N LYS A 54 13.56 8.20 -30.00
CA LYS A 54 12.73 9.25 -30.61
C LYS A 54 12.75 9.01 -32.12
N SER A 55 11.58 8.87 -32.73
CA SER A 55 11.45 8.77 -34.18
C SER A 55 10.83 10.08 -34.63
N TYR A 56 11.66 11.08 -34.90
CA TYR A 56 11.30 12.08 -35.90
C TYR A 56 12.24 11.83 -37.07
N ALA A 57 11.68 11.81 -38.27
CA ALA A 57 12.42 11.58 -39.49
C ALA A 57 13.55 12.61 -39.61
N ASP A 58 14.76 12.25 -39.18
CA ASP A 58 16.00 12.85 -39.66
C ASP A 58 17.24 12.12 -39.13
N TYR A 59 18.21 12.03 -40.02
CA TYR A 59 19.54 11.45 -39.91
C TYR A 59 20.23 11.70 -38.54
N SER A 60 20.66 10.63 -37.84
CA SER A 60 22.05 10.49 -37.32
C SER A 60 22.17 9.48 -36.16
N ASN A 61 23.35 8.88 -36.06
CA ASN A 61 23.81 8.02 -34.97
C ASN A 61 23.72 8.65 -33.56
N ASN A 62 23.45 9.96 -33.47
CA ASN A 62 23.35 10.72 -32.21
C ASN A 62 22.06 10.43 -31.42
N LEU A 63 21.05 9.84 -32.04
CA LEU A 63 19.78 9.54 -31.37
C LEU A 63 19.86 8.28 -30.50
N LYS A 64 20.59 7.26 -30.98
CA LYS A 64 20.91 6.06 -30.20
C LYS A 64 21.79 6.42 -29.00
N SER A 65 22.74 7.34 -29.18
CA SER A 65 23.58 7.80 -28.07
C SER A 65 22.77 8.61 -27.06
N CYS A 66 21.80 9.42 -27.49
CA CYS A 66 20.91 10.15 -26.59
C CYS A 66 20.04 9.23 -25.72
N SER A 67 19.40 8.21 -26.29
CA SER A 67 18.61 7.25 -25.51
C SER A 67 19.48 6.41 -24.56
N LYS A 68 20.68 6.00 -24.98
CA LYS A 68 21.64 5.31 -24.11
C LYS A 68 22.12 6.19 -22.97
N LYS A 69 22.47 7.44 -23.26
CA LYS A 69 22.88 8.43 -22.27
C LYS A 69 21.76 8.69 -21.26
N HIS A 70 20.53 8.89 -21.75
CA HIS A 70 19.37 9.09 -20.88
C HIS A 70 19.11 7.87 -19.97
N ALA A 71 19.21 6.66 -20.52
CA ALA A 71 19.12 5.43 -19.74
C ALA A 71 20.22 5.33 -18.67
N SER A 72 21.46 5.66 -19.04
CA SER A 72 22.60 5.66 -18.12
C SER A 72 22.43 6.67 -16.99
N GLU A 73 22.03 7.90 -17.32
CA GLU A 73 21.77 8.96 -16.33
C GLU A 73 20.63 8.60 -15.37
N LEU A 74 19.56 7.95 -15.86
CA LEU A 74 18.47 7.48 -15.00
C LEU A 74 18.95 6.40 -14.01
N ILE A 75 19.70 5.41 -14.49
CA ILE A 75 20.24 4.37 -13.60
C ILE A 75 21.24 4.96 -12.60
N GLY A 76 22.12 5.87 -13.03
CA GLY A 76 23.04 6.58 -12.15
C GLY A 76 22.31 7.41 -11.08
N GLY A 77 21.16 8.00 -11.44
CA GLY A 77 20.25 8.65 -10.51
C GLY A 77 19.69 7.68 -9.46
N PHE A 78 19.22 6.50 -9.88
CA PHE A 78 18.71 5.48 -8.96
C PHE A 78 19.80 4.95 -8.02
N ILE A 79 21.01 4.71 -8.53
CA ILE A 79 22.17 4.32 -7.71
C ILE A 79 22.48 5.41 -6.68
N SER A 80 22.59 6.66 -7.13
CA SER A 80 22.86 7.80 -6.26
C SER A 80 21.79 7.95 -5.17
N ASP A 81 20.52 7.72 -5.51
CA ASP A 81 19.41 7.77 -4.57
C ASP A 81 19.50 6.65 -3.53
N LEU A 82 19.83 5.41 -3.95
CA LEU A 82 20.03 4.30 -3.03
C LEU A 82 21.23 4.53 -2.11
N GLU A 83 22.34 5.05 -2.63
CA GLU A 83 23.54 5.36 -1.85
C GLU A 83 23.28 6.47 -0.81
N LYS A 84 22.51 7.50 -1.17
CA LYS A 84 22.21 8.64 -0.28
C LYS A 84 21.06 8.40 0.69
N PHE A 85 19.98 7.77 0.22
CA PHE A 85 18.70 7.69 0.95
C PHE A 85 18.34 6.29 1.42
N GLY A 86 19.08 5.26 1.00
CA GLY A 86 18.76 3.90 1.34
C GLY A 86 17.68 3.29 0.46
N MET A 87 17.17 2.12 0.86
CA MET A 87 16.04 1.49 0.15
C MET A 87 14.79 2.37 0.29
N PRO A 88 14.00 2.51 -0.79
CA PRO A 88 12.74 3.24 -0.73
C PRO A 88 11.87 2.62 0.35
N ILE A 89 11.51 3.43 1.35
CA ILE A 89 10.59 3.02 2.40
C ILE A 89 9.27 2.76 1.69
N LYS A 90 8.84 1.48 1.63
CA LYS A 90 7.49 1.14 1.20
C LYS A 90 6.55 1.89 2.13
N ARG A 91 6.00 3.00 1.65
CA ARG A 91 4.85 3.62 2.28
C ARG A 91 3.74 2.59 2.10
N GLU A 92 3.51 1.77 3.12
CA GLU A 92 2.19 1.17 3.27
C GLU A 92 1.20 2.29 3.02
N LYS A 93 0.22 2.06 2.15
CA LYS A 93 -0.90 2.98 2.01
C LYS A 93 -1.60 3.00 3.37
N LYS A 94 -1.11 3.83 4.29
CA LYS A 94 -1.85 4.22 5.47
C LYS A 94 -3.07 4.92 4.93
N HIS A 95 -4.24 4.31 5.14
CA HIS A 95 -5.39 5.14 5.47
C HIS A 95 -4.92 6.05 6.62
N SER A 96 -4.81 7.35 6.32
CA SER A 96 -4.75 8.49 7.24
C SER A 96 -4.32 8.23 8.70
N GLU A 97 -3.12 8.73 9.02
CA GLU A 97 -2.65 9.28 10.32
C GLU A 97 -2.48 8.34 11.54
N GLY A 98 -1.23 8.20 12.03
CA GLY A 98 -0.89 7.61 13.34
C GLY A 98 0.52 7.00 13.43
N ILE A 99 1.26 7.35 14.48
CA ILE A 99 2.67 7.02 14.81
C ILE A 99 2.91 5.50 14.87
N GLN A 100 4.03 5.00 14.31
CA GLN A 100 4.45 3.59 14.42
C GLN A 100 5.51 3.43 15.53
N ILE A 101 5.17 2.66 16.56
CA ILE A 101 6.13 2.05 17.50
C ILE A 101 6.29 0.59 17.06
N SER A 102 7.53 0.13 16.85
CA SER A 102 7.85 -1.25 16.46
C SER A 102 7.68 -2.20 17.64
N ILE A 103 6.89 -3.28 17.47
CA ILE A 103 6.88 -4.42 18.41
C ILE A 103 7.01 -5.72 17.61
N ASN A 104 7.98 -6.53 18.02
CA ASN A 104 8.24 -7.91 17.59
C ASN A 104 6.97 -8.77 17.59
N GLN A 105 6.87 -9.66 16.59
CA GLN A 105 5.89 -10.75 16.43
C GLN A 105 4.89 -10.93 17.59
N ASN A 106 3.69 -10.39 17.39
CA ASN A 106 2.44 -10.97 17.88
C ASN A 106 1.43 -10.66 16.78
N GLN A 107 0.77 -11.67 16.21
CA GLN A 107 -0.36 -11.45 15.29
C GLN A 107 -1.48 -10.74 16.07
N THR A 108 -1.48 -9.41 16.04
CA THR A 108 -2.69 -8.66 16.37
C THR A 108 -3.61 -8.80 15.16
N GLN A 109 -4.57 -9.71 15.25
CA GLN A 109 -5.74 -9.68 14.38
C GLN A 109 -6.39 -8.30 14.56
N THR A 110 -6.21 -7.41 13.59
CA THR A 110 -7.02 -6.20 13.49
C THR A 110 -8.44 -6.66 13.22
N ILE A 111 -9.25 -6.73 14.28
CA ILE A 111 -10.68 -6.98 14.18
C ILE A 111 -11.23 -5.88 13.26
N ASN A 112 -11.69 -6.26 12.07
CA ASN A 112 -12.25 -5.33 11.13
C ASN A 112 -13.53 -4.76 11.75
N LEU A 113 -13.48 -3.52 12.24
CA LEU A 113 -14.62 -2.86 12.90
C LEU A 113 -15.89 -2.87 12.03
N ASN A 114 -15.73 -2.95 10.70
CA ASN A 114 -16.87 -3.07 9.79
C ASN A 114 -17.65 -4.37 10.03
N ILE A 115 -16.98 -5.48 10.37
CA ILE A 115 -17.64 -6.75 10.70
C ILE A 115 -18.51 -6.60 11.95
N ILE A 116 -18.01 -5.89 12.97
CA ILE A 116 -18.78 -5.61 14.18
C ILE A 116 -19.99 -4.72 13.86
N PHE A 117 -19.81 -3.70 13.03
CA PHE A 117 -20.90 -2.82 12.61
C PHE A 117 -21.93 -3.52 11.74
N ASP A 118 -21.53 -4.45 10.89
CA ASP A 118 -22.43 -5.20 10.03
C ASP A 118 -23.27 -6.19 10.85
N ALA A 119 -22.65 -6.91 11.79
CA ALA A 119 -23.37 -7.77 12.72
C ALA A 119 -24.36 -6.99 13.60
N LEU A 120 -24.03 -5.75 13.99
CA LEU A 120 -24.95 -4.86 14.68
C LEU A 120 -26.12 -4.41 13.78
N LYS A 121 -25.87 -4.16 12.49
CA LYS A 121 -26.92 -3.73 11.53
C LYS A 121 -27.90 -4.84 11.16
N GLU A 122 -27.47 -6.09 11.21
CA GLU A 122 -28.31 -7.25 10.92
C GLU A 122 -29.38 -7.48 12.01
N GLU A 123 -29.04 -7.18 13.27
CA GLU A 123 -29.94 -7.42 14.42
C GLU A 123 -30.61 -6.16 14.97
N LEU A 124 -30.00 -4.98 14.78
CA LEU A 124 -30.57 -3.71 15.27
C LEU A 124 -31.41 -3.02 14.20
N THR A 125 -32.54 -2.50 14.63
CA THR A 125 -33.34 -1.60 13.78
C THR A 125 -32.58 -0.30 13.51
N ARG A 126 -32.90 0.35 12.38
CA ARG A 126 -32.36 1.69 12.05
C ARG A 126 -32.55 2.71 13.18
N LYS A 127 -33.63 2.60 13.96
CA LYS A 127 -33.90 3.46 15.11
C LYS A 127 -32.89 3.21 16.24
N GLN A 128 -32.67 1.95 16.61
CA GLN A 128 -31.71 1.57 17.65
C GLN A 128 -30.27 1.95 17.28
N ILE A 129 -29.89 1.84 15.99
CA ILE A 129 -28.58 2.27 15.50
C ILE A 129 -28.39 3.78 15.71
N LYS A 130 -29.38 4.59 15.33
CA LYS A 130 -29.34 6.06 15.55
C LYS A 130 -29.21 6.40 17.03
N GLU A 131 -29.94 5.69 17.89
CA GLU A 131 -29.85 5.90 19.34
C GLU A 131 -28.45 5.57 19.89
N LEU A 132 -27.72 4.60 19.31
CA LEU A 132 -26.32 4.33 19.66
C LEU A 132 -25.39 5.43 19.12
N GLU A 133 -25.59 5.89 17.88
CA GLU A 133 -24.82 6.99 17.28
C GLU A 133 -24.96 8.28 18.08
N GLU A 134 -26.14 8.60 18.60
CA GLU A 134 -26.39 9.74 19.48
C GLU A 134 -25.57 9.65 20.77
N VAL A 135 -25.48 8.46 21.38
CA VAL A 135 -24.66 8.25 22.58
C VAL A 135 -23.17 8.42 22.25
N ILE A 136 -22.72 7.88 21.12
CA ILE A 136 -21.32 7.97 20.66
C ILE A 136 -20.94 9.43 20.35
N ASN A 137 -21.82 10.17 19.71
CA ASN A 137 -21.59 11.55 19.26
C ASN A 137 -21.91 12.61 20.33
N SER A 138 -22.48 12.24 21.48
CA SER A 138 -22.74 13.17 22.59
C SER A 138 -21.45 13.82 23.11
N ASP A 139 -21.51 15.00 23.73
CA ASP A 139 -20.32 15.67 24.30
C ASP A 139 -19.87 15.09 25.67
N ASN A 140 -20.39 13.92 26.04
CA ASN A 140 -20.10 13.29 27.32
C ASN A 140 -18.65 12.79 27.42
N LYS A 141 -18.11 12.75 28.64
CA LYS A 141 -16.82 12.06 28.91
C LYS A 141 -16.90 10.58 28.53
N LEU A 142 -15.77 10.01 28.10
CA LEU A 142 -15.69 8.62 27.62
C LEU A 142 -16.29 7.58 28.58
N GLU A 143 -16.03 7.71 29.89
CA GLU A 143 -16.59 6.83 30.92
C GLU A 143 -18.13 6.86 30.97
N ASN A 144 -18.70 8.06 30.80
CA ASN A 144 -20.15 8.23 30.78
C ASN A 144 -20.74 7.69 29.47
N LYS A 145 -20.06 7.90 28.34
CA LYS A 145 -20.46 7.31 27.05
C LYS A 145 -20.48 5.78 27.11
N LYS A 146 -19.43 5.16 27.67
CA LYS A 146 -19.34 3.72 27.81
C LYS A 146 -20.48 3.16 28.66
N THR A 147 -20.75 3.80 29.80
CA THR A 147 -21.85 3.43 30.69
C THR A 147 -23.21 3.55 30.00
N ASN A 148 -23.44 4.68 29.31
CA ASN A 148 -24.68 4.91 28.57
C ASN A 148 -24.87 3.92 27.42
N LEU A 149 -23.80 3.58 26.69
CA LEU A 149 -23.84 2.60 25.60
C LEU A 149 -24.19 1.21 26.13
N ILE A 150 -23.59 0.79 27.25
CA ILE A 150 -23.90 -0.50 27.90
C ILE A 150 -25.37 -0.54 28.33
N ASN A 151 -25.87 0.53 28.97
CA ASN A 151 -27.26 0.60 29.38
C ASN A 151 -28.20 0.56 28.18
N LYS A 152 -27.83 1.22 27.09
CA LYS A 152 -28.62 1.26 25.86
C LYS A 152 -28.68 -0.10 25.16
N LEU A 153 -27.53 -0.75 25.03
CA LEU A 153 -27.40 -2.11 24.51
C LEU A 153 -28.23 -3.12 25.33
N LYS A 154 -28.17 -3.04 26.67
CA LYS A 154 -29.03 -3.87 27.55
C LYS A 154 -30.51 -3.58 27.36
N SER A 155 -30.89 -2.32 27.13
CA SER A 155 -32.29 -1.93 26.94
C SER A 155 -32.91 -2.49 25.65
N PHE A 156 -32.09 -2.92 24.69
CA PHE A 156 -32.56 -3.54 23.45
C PHE A 156 -32.98 -5.01 23.65
N GLY A 157 -32.61 -5.62 24.76
CA GLY A 157 -32.96 -7.00 25.11
C GLY A 157 -31.75 -7.94 25.01
N SER A 158 -31.72 -8.94 25.88
CA SER A 158 -30.62 -9.92 25.96
C SER A 158 -30.50 -10.76 24.69
N ASP A 159 -31.62 -11.05 24.03
CA ASP A 159 -31.66 -11.88 22.82
C ASP A 159 -30.98 -11.18 21.65
N ILE A 160 -31.18 -9.86 21.50
CA ILE A 160 -30.55 -9.06 20.45
C ILE A 160 -29.02 -9.05 20.64
N LEU A 161 -28.53 -8.87 21.86
CA LEU A 161 -27.08 -8.91 22.13
C LEU A 161 -26.49 -10.29 21.87
N THR A 162 -27.23 -11.35 22.23
CA THR A 162 -26.80 -12.73 22.02
C THR A 162 -26.69 -13.04 20.53
N ASN A 163 -27.65 -12.59 19.72
CA ASN A 163 -27.62 -12.76 18.27
C ASN A 163 -26.49 -11.97 17.61
N VAL A 164 -26.25 -10.71 18.02
CA VAL A 164 -25.12 -9.91 17.52
C VAL A 164 -23.79 -10.64 17.79
N ILE A 165 -23.61 -11.16 19.01
CA ILE A 165 -22.39 -11.91 19.37
C ILE A 165 -22.28 -13.19 18.53
N ALA A 166 -23.39 -13.92 18.34
CA ALA A 166 -23.42 -15.10 17.48
C ALA A 166 -22.99 -14.77 16.04
N ASN A 167 -23.55 -13.72 15.44
CA ASN A 167 -23.23 -13.29 14.07
C ASN A 167 -21.76 -12.84 13.93
N ILE A 168 -21.19 -12.19 14.96
CA ILE A 168 -19.76 -11.88 15.00
C ILE A 168 -18.93 -13.18 15.02
N LEU A 169 -19.25 -14.11 15.94
CA LEU A 169 -18.47 -15.34 16.11
C LEU A 169 -18.57 -16.30 14.92
N THR A 170 -19.68 -16.28 14.17
CA THR A 170 -19.86 -17.09 12.96
C THR A 170 -19.35 -16.41 11.69
N ASN A 171 -18.82 -15.19 11.77
CA ASN A 171 -18.35 -14.49 10.58
C ASN A 171 -17.04 -15.13 10.06
N PRO A 172 -17.02 -15.66 8.81
CA PRO A 172 -15.85 -16.33 8.25
C PRO A 172 -14.64 -15.39 8.08
N GLY A 173 -14.88 -14.08 7.97
CA GLY A 173 -13.83 -13.06 7.94
C GLY A 173 -13.08 -12.89 9.28
N LEU A 174 -13.64 -13.38 10.39
CA LEU A 174 -12.96 -13.45 11.70
C LEU A 174 -12.31 -14.82 11.97
N LEU A 175 -12.81 -15.89 11.33
CA LEU A 175 -12.33 -17.26 11.52
C LEU A 175 -11.17 -17.66 10.57
N GLY A 176 -10.73 -16.76 9.68
CA GLY A 176 -9.55 -16.97 8.83
C GLY A 176 -9.74 -18.03 7.75
N GLY A 177 -10.89 -17.99 7.05
CA GLY A 177 -11.16 -18.83 5.89
C GLY A 177 -10.17 -18.69 4.75
#